data_AF-A0A371BQK1-F1
#
_entry.id   AF-A0A371BQK1-F1
#
_cell.length_a   1.000
_cell.length_b   1.000
_cell.length_c   1.000
_cell.angle_alpha   90.00
_cell.angle_beta   90.00
_cell.angle_gamma   90.00
#
_symmetry.space_group_name_H-M   'P 1'
#
loop_
_entity.id
_entity.type
_entity.pdbx_description
1 polymer ?
#
loop_
_entity_poly.entity_id
_entity_poly.type
_entity_poly.pdbx_seq_one_letter_code
_entity_poly.pdbx_strand_id
1 'polypeptide(L)'
;MIGGTVCVLAGTAVGLLSLAAFLDSGQSEPLLLLPSLTLSLGGGYAVLFPGIGVSPGGVRIHRDWRRHPRAGQVLWVLSLAVAVAGLVTCIVSGASNPLAPGLLVWLFMGIYLVLTGWASALMGAAEVLRHKAAPDKPLEATAAGR
;
A
#
# COMPACT_ATOMS: atom_id res chain seq x y z
N MET A 1 9.13 -7.84 -1.13
CA MET A 1 8.75 -6.46 -1.52
C MET A 1 8.96 -6.17 -3.01
N ILE A 2 10.17 -6.33 -3.58
CA ILE A 2 10.40 -6.08 -5.02
C ILE A 2 9.52 -7.00 -5.89
N GLY A 3 9.54 -8.32 -5.64
CA GLY A 3 8.69 -9.27 -6.37
C GLY A 3 7.20 -8.94 -6.28
N GLY A 4 6.70 -8.55 -5.09
CA GLY A 4 5.31 -8.10 -4.94
C GLY A 4 5.00 -6.82 -5.73
N THR A 5 5.95 -5.89 -5.84
CA THR A 5 5.81 -4.68 -6.66
C THR A 5 5.71 -5.04 -8.14
N VAL A 6 6.57 -5.96 -8.62
CA VAL A 6 6.52 -6.47 -10.00
C VAL A 6 5.18 -7.17 -10.27
N CYS A 7 4.68 -7.99 -9.34
CA CYS A 7 3.36 -8.61 -9.46
C CYS A 7 2.25 -7.55 -9.57
N VAL A 8 2.29 -6.48 -8.77
CA VAL A 8 1.30 -5.39 -8.86
C VAL A 8 1.37 -4.67 -10.20
N LEU A 9 2.57 -4.40 -10.73
CA LEU A 9 2.72 -3.79 -12.05
C LEU A 9 2.16 -4.69 -13.15
N ALA A 10 2.47 -6.00 -13.11
CA ALA A 10 1.93 -6.97 -14.04
C ALA A 10 0.40 -7.06 -13.94
N GLY A 11 -0.14 -7.15 -12.73
CA GLY A 11 -1.58 -7.17 -12.49
C GLY A 11 -2.28 -5.88 -12.96
N THR A 12 -1.67 -4.72 -12.73
CA THR A 12 -2.19 -3.42 -13.19
C THR A 12 -2.21 -3.35 -14.71
N ALA A 13 -1.15 -3.81 -15.39
CA ALA A 13 -1.09 -3.85 -16.84
C ALA A 13 -2.21 -4.75 -17.43
N VAL A 14 -2.38 -5.96 -16.88
CA VAL A 14 -3.47 -6.86 -17.29
C VAL A 14 -4.85 -6.28 -16.95
N GLY A 15 -4.98 -5.61 -15.81
CA GLY A 15 -6.22 -4.93 -15.41
C GLY A 15 -6.58 -3.76 -16.32
N LEU A 16 -5.60 -2.99 -16.81
CA LEU A 16 -5.83 -1.93 -17.80
C LEU A 16 -6.31 -2.49 -19.14
N LEU A 17 -5.77 -3.63 -19.58
CA LEU A 17 -6.24 -4.31 -20.78
C LEU A 17 -7.69 -4.78 -20.62
N SER A 18 -8.03 -5.37 -19.46
CA SER A 18 -9.40 -5.79 -19.17
C SER A 18 -10.37 -4.60 -19.07
N LEU A 19 -9.93 -3.47 -18.50
CA LEU A 19 -10.72 -2.23 -18.45
C LEU A 19 -10.96 -1.65 -19.84
N ALA A 20 -9.95 -1.63 -20.71
CA ALA A 20 -10.09 -1.18 -22.09
C ALA A 20 -11.10 -2.04 -22.86
N ALA A 21 -11.01 -3.37 -22.72
CA ALA A 21 -11.97 -4.29 -23.33
C ALA A 21 -13.40 -4.10 -22.77
N PHE A 22 -13.54 -3.81 -21.47
CA PHE A 22 -14.83 -3.52 -20.85
C PHE A 22 -15.46 -2.21 -21.34
N LEU A 23 -14.64 -1.18 -21.56
CA LEU A 23 -15.12 0.11 -22.09
C LEU A 23 -15.59 0.00 -23.54
N ASP A 24 -14.99 -0.89 -24.33
CA ASP A 24 -15.33 -1.09 -25.74
C ASP A 24 -16.55 -2.03 -25.92
N SER A 25 -16.59 -3.14 -25.19
CA SER A 25 -17.59 -4.20 -25.37
C SER A 25 -18.76 -4.16 -24.37
N GLY A 26 -18.62 -3.43 -23.27
CA GLY A 26 -19.56 -3.44 -22.14
C GLY A 26 -19.57 -4.76 -21.35
N GLN A 27 -18.77 -5.75 -21.74
CA GLN A 27 -18.69 -7.05 -21.09
C GLN A 27 -17.38 -7.21 -20.32
N SER A 28 -17.47 -7.84 -19.16
CA SER A 28 -16.31 -8.15 -18.32
C SER A 28 -15.71 -9.48 -18.76
N GLU A 29 -14.42 -9.51 -19.12
CA GLU A 29 -13.73 -10.76 -19.45
C GLU A 29 -13.10 -11.39 -18.19
N PRO A 30 -13.71 -12.41 -17.57
CA PRO A 30 -13.23 -13.00 -16.32
C PRO A 30 -11.84 -13.64 -16.44
N LEU A 31 -11.46 -14.09 -17.63
CA LEU A 31 -10.18 -14.75 -17.92
C LEU A 31 -8.97 -13.82 -17.72
N LEU A 32 -9.11 -12.53 -17.97
CA LEU A 32 -8.06 -11.52 -17.74
C LEU A 32 -8.17 -10.89 -16.34
N LEU A 33 -9.39 -10.82 -15.81
CA LEU A 33 -9.68 -10.25 -14.49
C LEU A 33 -9.08 -11.05 -13.34
N LEU A 34 -9.20 -12.38 -13.35
CA LEU A 34 -8.71 -13.25 -12.27
C LEU A 34 -7.18 -13.20 -12.10
N PRO A 35 -6.36 -13.30 -13.18
CA PRO A 35 -4.91 -13.12 -13.09
C PRO A 35 -4.52 -11.70 -12.64
N SER A 36 -5.21 -10.67 -13.15
CA SER A 36 -4.98 -9.29 -12.72
C SER A 36 -5.21 -9.10 -11.21
N LEU A 37 -6.33 -9.62 -10.72
CA LEU A 37 -6.72 -9.61 -9.30
C LEU A 37 -5.66 -10.28 -8.42
N THR A 38 -5.31 -11.51 -8.76
CA THR A 38 -4.36 -12.33 -7.99
C THR A 38 -2.98 -11.69 -7.96
N LEU A 39 -2.50 -11.16 -9.08
CA LEU A 39 -1.21 -10.47 -9.17
C LEU A 39 -1.21 -9.12 -8.43
N SER A 40 -2.27 -8.33 -8.56
CA SER A 40 -2.41 -7.01 -7.94
C SER A 40 -2.58 -7.10 -6.42
N LEU A 41 -3.50 -7.93 -5.93
CA LEU A 41 -3.71 -8.12 -4.49
C LEU A 41 -2.57 -8.91 -3.87
N GLY A 42 -2.23 -10.06 -4.44
CA GLY A 42 -1.18 -10.93 -3.92
C GLY A 42 0.16 -10.21 -3.88
N GLY A 43 0.48 -9.48 -4.94
CA GLY A 43 1.64 -8.61 -5.00
C GLY A 43 1.59 -7.51 -3.93
N GLY A 44 0.46 -6.81 -3.82
CA GLY A 44 0.25 -5.75 -2.84
C GLY A 44 0.47 -6.21 -1.40
N TYR A 45 -0.12 -7.35 -1.02
CA TYR A 45 0.08 -7.95 0.30
C TYR A 45 1.51 -8.44 0.52
N ALA A 46 2.17 -8.99 -0.50
CA ALA A 46 3.57 -9.38 -0.45
C ALA A 46 4.54 -8.18 -0.34
N VAL A 47 4.07 -6.96 -0.57
CA VAL A 47 4.79 -5.71 -0.23
C VAL A 47 4.40 -5.20 1.14
N LEU A 48 3.09 -5.17 1.44
CA LEU A 48 2.55 -4.60 2.66
C LEU A 48 3.04 -5.35 3.90
N PHE A 49 2.84 -6.67 3.99
CA PHE A 49 3.14 -7.43 5.21
C PHE A 49 4.60 -7.34 5.66
N PRO A 50 5.60 -7.54 4.78
CA PRO A 50 6.99 -7.31 5.15
C PRO A 50 7.24 -5.86 5.55
N GLY A 51 6.59 -4.89 4.89
CA GLY A 51 6.74 -3.47 5.18
C GLY A 51 6.25 -3.08 6.58
N ILE A 52 5.13 -3.63 7.05
CA ILE A 52 4.67 -3.42 8.44
C ILE A 52 5.56 -4.16 9.44
N GLY A 53 6.12 -5.31 9.03
CA GLY A 53 7.00 -6.13 9.86
C GLY A 53 8.38 -5.53 10.15
N VAL A 54 8.79 -4.47 9.44
CA VAL A 54 10.11 -3.83 9.65
C VAL A 54 10.26 -3.20 11.04
N SER A 55 9.17 -2.84 11.73
CA SER A 55 9.21 -2.22 13.05
C SER A 55 8.47 -3.05 14.11
N PRO A 56 9.16 -3.89 14.90
CA PRO A 56 8.54 -4.71 15.94
C PRO A 56 7.88 -3.90 17.07
N GLY A 57 8.28 -2.64 17.27
CA GLY A 57 7.69 -1.72 18.26
C GLY A 57 6.46 -0.93 17.78
N GLY A 58 6.04 -1.10 16.52
CA GLY A 58 4.96 -0.33 15.91
C GLY A 58 5.36 1.11 15.53
N VAL A 59 5.12 1.50 14.28
CA VAL A 59 5.40 2.87 13.81
C VAL A 59 4.21 3.77 14.15
N ARG A 60 4.35 4.70 15.10
CA ARG A 60 3.31 5.71 15.40
C ARG A 60 3.48 6.94 14.49
N ILE A 61 2.99 6.84 13.26
CA ILE A 61 3.10 7.87 12.20
C ILE A 61 2.52 9.24 12.62
N HIS A 62 1.52 9.26 13.51
CA HIS A 62 0.73 10.46 13.83
C HIS A 62 1.43 11.47 14.76
N ARG A 63 2.43 11.07 15.56
CA ARG A 63 3.08 11.97 16.53
C ARG A 63 4.38 12.61 16.02
N ASP A 64 5.08 11.93 15.13
CA ASP A 64 6.46 12.26 14.76
C ASP A 64 6.64 12.39 13.24
N TRP A 65 5.63 12.91 12.52
CA TRP A 65 5.63 13.03 11.06
C TRP A 65 6.95 13.59 10.49
N ARG A 66 7.47 14.67 11.10
CA ARG A 66 8.73 15.33 10.68
C ARG A 66 9.99 14.49 10.86
N ARG A 67 9.97 13.47 11.72
CA ARG A 67 11.12 12.59 11.94
C ARG A 67 11.22 11.48 10.91
N HIS A 68 10.17 11.20 10.13
CA HIS A 68 10.21 10.17 9.11
C HIS A 68 11.01 10.61 7.87
N PRO A 69 11.65 9.67 7.16
CA PRO A 69 12.34 9.99 5.92
C PRO A 69 11.37 10.56 4.89
N ARG A 70 11.80 11.61 4.16
CA ARG A 70 10.98 12.27 3.13
C ARG A 70 10.41 11.29 2.11
N ALA A 71 11.20 10.29 1.70
CA ALA A 71 10.75 9.24 0.78
C ALA A 71 9.54 8.46 1.33
N GLY A 72 9.55 8.09 2.62
CA GLY A 72 8.42 7.42 3.26
C GLY A 72 7.19 8.31 3.33
N GLN A 73 7.36 9.58 3.68
CA GLN A 73 6.26 10.56 3.73
C GLN A 73 5.61 10.75 2.35
N VAL A 74 6.43 10.90 1.30
CA VAL A 74 5.94 11.05 -0.08
C VAL A 74 5.16 9.83 -0.51
N LEU A 75 5.67 8.62 -0.27
CA LEU A 75 4.96 7.37 -0.60
C LEU A 75 3.62 7.24 0.14
N TRP A 76 3.57 7.68 1.40
CA TRP A 76 2.33 7.70 2.18
C TRP A 76 1.30 8.70 1.66
N VAL A 77 1.74 9.92 1.30
CA VAL A 77 0.85 10.92 0.68
C VAL A 77 0.36 10.42 -0.68
N LEU A 78 1.23 9.78 -1.46
CA LEU A 78 0.86 9.17 -2.73
C LEU A 78 -0.13 8.02 -2.54
N SER A 79 0.01 7.18 -1.51
CA SER A 79 -0.96 6.10 -1.26
C SER A 79 -2.34 6.67 -0.94
N LEU A 80 -2.41 7.73 -0.12
CA LEU A 80 -3.65 8.46 0.15
C LEU A 80 -4.25 9.06 -1.13
N ALA A 81 -3.42 9.70 -1.97
CA ALA A 81 -3.87 10.26 -3.23
C ALA A 81 -4.45 9.18 -4.17
N VAL A 82 -3.79 8.02 -4.26
CA VAL A 82 -4.27 6.86 -5.04
C VAL A 82 -5.59 6.33 -4.48
N ALA A 83 -5.74 6.24 -3.16
CA ALA A 83 -6.99 5.80 -2.53
C ALA A 83 -8.14 6.77 -2.82
N VAL A 84 -7.89 8.08 -2.70
CA VAL A 84 -8.89 9.12 -3.00
C VAL A 84 -9.25 9.10 -4.48
N ALA A 85 -8.27 9.06 -5.38
CA ALA A 85 -8.51 8.99 -6.82
C ALA A 85 -9.30 7.73 -7.21
N GLY A 86 -8.95 6.57 -6.63
CA GLY A 86 -9.68 5.32 -6.85
C GLY A 86 -11.12 5.40 -6.38
N LEU A 87 -11.36 5.96 -5.18
CA LEU A 87 -12.70 6.15 -4.65
C LEU A 87 -13.55 7.08 -5.54
N VAL A 88 -13.01 8.23 -5.93
CA VAL A 88 -13.70 9.17 -6.83
C VAL A 88 -14.04 8.49 -8.16
N THR A 89 -13.10 7.75 -8.74
CA THR A 89 -13.31 7.02 -10.00
C THR A 89 -14.42 5.98 -9.83
N CYS A 90 -14.42 5.21 -8.73
CA CYS A 90 -15.46 4.22 -8.46
C CYS A 90 -16.85 4.84 -8.29
N ILE A 91 -16.96 5.99 -7.62
CA ILE A 91 -18.23 6.72 -7.45
C ILE A 91 -18.75 7.19 -8.81
N VAL A 92 -17.91 7.84 -9.61
CA VAL A 92 -18.29 8.35 -10.94
C VAL A 92 -18.67 7.21 -11.86
N SER A 93 -17.89 6.13 -11.92
CA SER A 93 -18.18 4.99 -12.77
C SER A 93 -19.39 4.19 -12.31
N GLY A 94 -19.63 4.10 -11.00
CA GLY A 94 -20.82 3.44 -10.45
C GLY A 94 -22.13 4.15 -10.79
N ALA A 95 -22.10 5.47 -11.04
CA ALA A 95 -23.26 6.21 -11.54
C ALA A 95 -23.64 5.80 -12.98
N SER A 96 -22.68 5.36 -13.78
CA SER A 96 -22.90 4.99 -15.20
C SER A 96 -23.09 3.50 -15.40
N ASN A 97 -22.37 2.66 -14.64
CA ASN A 97 -22.44 1.21 -14.74
C ASN A 97 -22.18 0.56 -13.37
N PRO A 98 -23.14 -0.18 -12.79
CA PRO A 98 -23.01 -0.76 -11.46
C PRO A 98 -21.93 -1.85 -11.33
N LEU A 99 -21.43 -2.40 -12.45
CA LEU A 99 -20.38 -3.42 -12.46
C LEU A 99 -18.96 -2.82 -12.54
N ALA A 100 -18.82 -1.57 -12.98
CA ALA A 100 -17.53 -0.89 -13.14
C ALA A 100 -16.73 -0.70 -11.83
N PRO A 101 -17.36 -0.38 -10.67
CA PRO A 101 -16.63 -0.20 -9.41
C PRO A 101 -15.87 -1.45 -8.98
N GLY A 102 -16.43 -2.63 -9.23
CA GLY A 102 -15.78 -3.90 -8.92
C GLY A 102 -14.47 -4.05 -9.68
N LEU A 103 -14.42 -3.67 -10.95
CA LEU A 103 -13.23 -3.71 -11.80
C LEU A 103 -12.17 -2.69 -11.38
N LEU A 104 -12.62 -1.46 -11.07
CA LEU A 104 -11.75 -0.34 -10.78
C LEU A 104 -11.10 -0.44 -9.39
N VAL A 105 -11.85 -0.86 -8.36
CA VAL A 105 -11.35 -1.00 -6.99
C VAL A 105 -10.04 -1.76 -6.95
N TRP A 106 -9.95 -2.90 -7.63
CA TRP A 106 -8.77 -3.78 -7.57
C TRP A 106 -7.53 -3.19 -8.26
N LEU A 107 -7.74 -2.35 -9.28
CA LEU A 107 -6.65 -1.66 -9.99
C LEU A 107 -5.95 -0.68 -9.05
N PHE A 108 -6.74 0.10 -8.30
CA PHE A 108 -6.21 1.06 -7.33
C PHE A 108 -5.69 0.38 -6.06
N MET A 109 -6.29 -0.76 -5.68
CA MET A 109 -5.96 -1.43 -4.43
C MET A 109 -4.53 -1.97 -4.38
N GLY A 110 -4.06 -2.63 -5.45
CA GLY A 110 -2.68 -3.12 -5.50
C GLY A 110 -1.64 -2.00 -5.43
N ILE A 111 -1.87 -0.91 -6.16
CA ILE A 111 -0.99 0.27 -6.17
C ILE A 111 -0.94 0.90 -4.77
N TYR A 112 -2.10 1.09 -4.14
CA TYR A 112 -2.19 1.58 -2.77
C TYR A 112 -1.40 0.68 -1.80
N LEU A 113 -1.54 -0.64 -1.89
CA LEU A 113 -0.89 -1.59 -0.99
C LEU A 113 0.63 -1.55 -1.14
N VAL A 114 1.13 -1.43 -2.38
CA VAL A 114 2.56 -1.27 -2.66
C VAL A 114 3.11 0.01 -2.06
N LEU A 115 2.46 1.16 -2.34
CA LEU A 115 2.90 2.45 -1.82
C LEU A 115 2.90 2.47 -0.28
N THR A 116 1.84 1.92 0.32
CA THR A 116 1.69 1.83 1.78
C THR A 116 2.72 0.88 2.39
N GLY A 117 3.02 -0.25 1.73
CA GLY A 117 4.02 -1.21 2.18
C GLY A 117 5.44 -0.63 2.17
N TRP A 118 5.83 0.05 1.08
CA TRP A 118 7.11 0.74 1.01
C TRP A 118 7.20 1.93 1.96
N ALA A 119 6.14 2.72 2.12
CA ALA A 119 6.09 3.79 3.11
C ALA A 119 6.32 3.24 4.53
N SER A 120 5.59 2.18 4.90
CA SER A 120 5.74 1.51 6.20
C SER A 120 7.15 0.96 6.41
N ALA A 121 7.74 0.33 5.38
CA ALA A 121 9.10 -0.20 5.47
C ALA A 121 10.15 0.89 5.71
N LEU A 122 10.07 2.00 4.97
CA LEU A 122 11.02 3.11 5.11
C LEU A 122 10.88 3.81 6.46
N MET A 123 9.63 4.04 6.90
CA MET A 123 9.37 4.65 8.20
C MET A 123 9.79 3.73 9.36
N GLY A 124 9.54 2.42 9.24
CA GLY A 124 9.96 1.42 10.21
C GLY A 124 11.47 1.23 10.28
N ALA A 125 12.15 1.19 9.14
CA ALA A 125 13.61 1.09 9.08
C ALA A 125 14.28 2.30 9.74
N ALA A 126 13.75 3.50 9.48
CA ALA A 126 14.23 4.72 10.14
C ALA A 126 14.04 4.67 11.67
N GLU A 127 12.95 4.09 12.15
CA GLU A 127 12.69 3.93 13.58
C GLU A 127 13.66 2.94 14.25
N VAL A 128 13.92 1.80 13.60
CA VAL A 128 14.90 0.80 14.06
C VAL A 128 16.30 1.39 14.12
N LEU A 129 16.71 2.14 13.10
CA LEU A 129 18.03 2.80 13.08
C LEU A 129 18.16 3.84 14.20
N ARG A 130 17.10 4.60 14.49
CA ARG A 130 17.09 5.53 15.63
C ARG A 130 17.21 4.81 16.97
N HIS A 131 16.48 3.72 17.17
CA HIS A 131 16.56 2.93 18.39
C HIS A 131 17.95 2.31 18.58
N LYS A 132 18.62 1.87 17.50
CA LYS A 132 20.00 1.39 17.56
C LYS A 132 21.04 2.48 17.79
N ALA A 133 20.77 3.71 17.34
CA ALA A 133 21.67 4.85 17.49
C ALA A 133 21.50 5.58 18.83
N ALA A 134 20.40 5.35 19.55
CA ALA A 134 20.31 5.74 20.95
C ALA A 134 21.29 4.86 21.73
N PRO A 135 22.39 5.41 22.29
CA PRO A 135 23.25 4.64 23.18
C PRO A 135 22.35 4.08 24.28
N ASP A 136 22.57 2.82 24.67
CA ASP A 136 21.90 2.17 25.79
C ASP A 136 21.76 3.20 26.91
N LYS A 137 20.56 3.79 27.04
CA LYS A 137 20.23 4.40 28.31
C LYS A 137 20.23 3.21 29.24
N PRO A 138 21.12 3.18 30.26
CA PRO A 138 21.01 2.14 31.26
C PRO A 138 19.56 2.23 31.71
N LEU A 139 18.85 1.10 31.66
CA LEU A 139 17.57 0.92 32.32
C LEU A 139 17.76 1.58 33.68
N GLU A 140 17.21 2.79 33.86
CA GLU A 140 17.22 3.45 35.14
C GLU A 140 16.54 2.45 36.04
N ALA A 141 17.36 1.84 36.90
CA ALA A 141 16.91 0.99 37.96
C ALA A 141 15.78 1.75 38.62
N THR A 142 14.57 1.22 38.47
CA THR A 142 13.39 1.70 39.18
C THR A 142 13.71 1.59 40.66
N ALA A 143 14.29 2.64 41.21
CA ALA A 143 14.50 2.81 42.61
C ALA A 143 13.12 3.03 43.24
N ALA A 144 12.85 2.20 44.25
CA ALA A 144 11.95 2.46 45.37
C ALA A 144 10.47 2.75 45.03
N GLY A 145 9.62 1.75 45.28
CA GLY A 145 8.17 1.99 45.29
C GLY A 145 7.29 0.81 45.61
N ARG A 146 7.34 0.36 46.88
CA ARG A 146 6.48 -0.62 47.60
C ARG A 146 6.88 -2.08 47.55
#